data_AF-A0A6M2DTN2-F1
#
_entry.id   AF-A0A6M2DTN2-F1
#
_cell.length_a   1.000
_cell.length_b   1.000
_cell.length_c   1.000
_cell.angle_alpha   90.00
_cell.angle_beta   90.00
_cell.angle_gamma   90.00
#
_symmetry.space_group_name_H-M   'P 1'
#
loop_
_entity.id
_entity.type
_entity.pdbx_description
1 polymer ?
#
loop_
_entity_poly.entity_id
_entity_poly.type
_entity_poly.pdbx_seq_one_letter_code
_entity_poly.pdbx_strand_id
1 'polypeptide(L)'
;TRVNHTGSGRLVYCRDTSYVATRVRSERWVARCYTYNEQLASSKKKSSNDPIVKILEKLIEDHQNKEKQNVKKLADRFTIEKFDGKKSDASQWMEVFEKECKRFNIQRDEEKIEILRLFLEKSCSDWYSSMMIKQTLDSEWSEWKTNFLVTYANKGWNTSKYAIFFKYQSGSLLEYAVKKERLLLEVRKTMDEGTLIDIIAAGLPDFITDRINKEEISHTKNLFNELGKLEHLVARKKKGLQ
;
A
#
# COMPACT_ATOMS: atom_id res chain seq x y z
N THR A 1 63.89 -16.48 13.79
CA THR A 1 64.43 -17.85 13.94
C THR A 1 63.38 -18.68 14.65
N ARG A 2 62.96 -19.81 14.07
CA ARG A 2 61.93 -20.71 14.62
C ARG A 2 62.32 -21.27 15.99
N VAL A 3 61.35 -21.40 16.91
CA VAL A 3 61.18 -22.59 17.75
C VAL A 3 59.68 -22.86 17.92
N ASN A 4 59.33 -24.14 17.81
CA ASN A 4 58.01 -24.75 17.79
C ASN A 4 57.63 -25.34 19.17
N HIS A 5 56.30 -25.42 19.41
CA HIS A 5 55.47 -26.43 20.13
C HIS A 5 55.89 -26.86 21.56
N THR A 6 54.99 -27.11 22.53
CA THR A 6 53.75 -27.92 22.59
C THR A 6 53.06 -27.66 23.94
N GLY A 7 51.72 -27.82 24.05
CA GLY A 7 51.11 -28.12 25.36
C GLY A 7 49.65 -27.70 25.60
N SER A 8 48.72 -28.59 25.21
CA SER A 8 47.47 -28.98 25.90
C SER A 8 46.71 -27.98 26.80
N GLY A 9 45.45 -27.70 26.44
CA GLY A 9 44.43 -27.14 27.34
C GLY A 9 43.07 -26.97 26.64
N ARG A 10 42.17 -27.94 26.83
CA ARG A 10 40.83 -28.08 26.23
C ARG A 10 39.77 -27.69 27.27
N LEU A 11 38.73 -26.91 26.89
CA LEU A 11 37.31 -26.98 27.33
C LEU A 11 36.53 -25.82 26.67
N VAL A 12 35.75 -26.03 25.59
CA VAL A 12 34.32 -26.44 25.51
C VAL A 12 33.38 -25.23 25.75
N TYR A 13 32.60 -24.76 24.76
CA TYR A 13 31.32 -25.36 24.32
C TYR A 13 30.96 -25.17 22.82
N CYS A 14 30.10 -26.09 22.37
CA CYS A 14 29.60 -26.45 21.04
C CYS A 14 28.84 -25.34 20.25
N ARG A 15 29.04 -25.30 18.91
CA ARG A 15 28.07 -25.57 17.78
C ARG A 15 26.82 -24.68 17.79
N ASP A 16 26.49 -23.97 16.71
CA ASP A 16 25.95 -24.61 15.50
C ASP A 16 26.14 -23.86 14.17
N THR A 17 26.22 -24.69 13.15
CA THR A 17 26.30 -24.47 11.70
C THR A 17 25.04 -23.84 11.10
N SER A 18 25.16 -22.71 10.40
CA SER A 18 24.21 -22.30 9.34
C SER A 18 24.64 -21.05 8.56
N TYR A 19 25.92 -20.92 8.16
CA TYR A 19 26.37 -19.70 7.45
C TYR A 19 27.33 -19.99 6.29
N VAL A 20 27.04 -20.97 5.43
CA VAL A 20 27.83 -21.18 4.19
C VAL A 20 26.99 -21.50 2.94
N ALA A 21 25.68 -21.76 3.05
CA ALA A 21 24.88 -22.19 1.89
C ALA A 21 24.37 -21.06 0.97
N THR A 22 24.52 -19.78 1.33
CA THR A 22 23.86 -18.68 0.61
C THR A 22 24.75 -17.98 -0.43
N ARG A 23 26.07 -18.18 -0.38
CA ARG A 23 27.02 -17.39 -1.21
C ARG A 23 27.37 -18.04 -2.56
N VAL A 24 27.28 -19.36 -2.69
CA VAL A 24 27.60 -20.07 -3.95
C VAL A 24 26.41 -20.05 -4.95
N ARG A 25 25.19 -19.75 -4.48
CA ARG A 25 24.03 -19.61 -5.37
C ARG A 25 24.02 -18.26 -6.11
N SER A 26 24.47 -17.15 -5.51
CA SER A 26 24.35 -15.82 -6.14
C SER A 26 25.19 -15.69 -7.42
N GLU A 27 26.38 -16.28 -7.50
CA GLU A 27 27.24 -16.20 -8.69
C GLU A 27 26.71 -17.05 -9.85
N ARG A 28 26.09 -18.21 -9.56
CA ARG A 28 25.38 -19.01 -10.57
C ARG A 28 24.12 -18.31 -11.09
N TRP A 29 23.49 -17.42 -10.31
CA TRP A 29 22.31 -16.65 -10.73
C TRP A 29 22.67 -15.41 -11.54
N VAL A 30 23.76 -14.70 -11.20
CA VAL A 30 24.27 -13.60 -12.04
C VAL A 30 24.66 -14.14 -13.43
N ALA A 31 25.38 -15.28 -13.48
CA ALA A 31 25.67 -15.95 -14.74
C ALA A 31 24.41 -16.40 -15.50
N ARG A 32 23.33 -16.78 -14.79
CA ARG A 32 22.06 -17.18 -15.42
C ARG A 32 21.19 -16.02 -15.90
N CYS A 33 21.26 -14.86 -15.25
CA CYS A 33 20.62 -13.63 -15.72
C CYS A 33 21.38 -13.04 -16.91
N TYR A 34 22.72 -13.17 -16.95
CA TYR A 34 23.48 -12.91 -18.17
C TYR A 34 23.13 -13.91 -19.26
N THR A 35 22.96 -15.21 -18.98
CA THR A 35 22.54 -16.16 -20.03
C THR A 35 21.08 -16.03 -20.45
N TYR A 36 20.15 -15.56 -19.60
CA TYR A 36 18.77 -15.25 -20.02
C TYR A 36 18.72 -13.99 -20.89
N ASN A 37 19.52 -12.97 -20.55
CA ASN A 37 19.68 -11.78 -21.40
C ASN A 37 20.53 -12.05 -22.66
N GLU A 38 21.50 -12.96 -22.63
CA GLU A 38 22.23 -13.45 -23.81
C GLU A 38 21.40 -14.42 -24.63
N GLN A 39 20.44 -15.16 -24.05
CA GLN A 39 19.46 -15.95 -24.80
C GLN A 39 18.39 -15.06 -25.44
N LEU A 40 18.01 -13.94 -24.80
CA LEU A 40 17.20 -12.88 -25.40
C LEU A 40 17.97 -12.01 -26.42
N ALA A 41 19.29 -11.88 -26.28
CA ALA A 41 20.15 -11.18 -27.25
C ALA A 41 20.61 -12.09 -28.40
N SER A 42 20.77 -13.40 -28.19
CA SER A 42 21.17 -14.38 -29.22
C SER A 42 19.98 -15.03 -29.96
N SER A 43 18.75 -14.85 -29.49
CA SER A 43 17.55 -15.18 -30.29
C SER A 43 17.19 -14.08 -31.30
N LYS A 44 17.87 -12.93 -31.31
CA LYS A 44 17.83 -11.96 -32.41
C LYS A 44 18.98 -12.15 -33.41
N LYS A 45 18.93 -13.24 -34.17
CA LYS A 45 19.22 -13.30 -35.63
C LYS A 45 19.30 -14.74 -36.12
N LYS A 46 18.14 -15.37 -36.28
CA LYS A 46 17.80 -15.97 -37.57
C LYS A 46 16.42 -15.46 -37.91
N SER A 47 16.35 -14.37 -38.66
CA SER A 47 15.15 -14.00 -39.40
C SER A 47 14.86 -15.17 -40.33
N SER A 48 14.04 -16.12 -39.89
CA SER A 48 13.48 -17.09 -40.81
C SER A 48 12.63 -16.29 -41.78
N ASN A 49 13.02 -16.29 -43.05
CA ASN A 49 12.20 -15.71 -44.12
C ASN A 49 10.97 -16.56 -44.42
N ASP A 50 10.72 -17.60 -43.63
CA ASP A 50 9.50 -18.39 -43.68
C ASP A 50 8.28 -17.48 -43.43
N PRO A 51 7.41 -17.31 -44.45
CA PRO A 51 6.21 -16.49 -44.33
C PRO A 51 5.29 -16.94 -43.18
N ILE A 52 5.27 -18.24 -42.87
CA ILE A 52 4.40 -18.82 -41.83
C ILE A 52 4.90 -18.41 -40.45
N VAL A 53 6.21 -18.41 -40.22
CA VAL A 53 6.82 -17.98 -38.95
C VAL A 53 6.53 -16.50 -38.69
N LYS A 54 6.65 -15.63 -39.71
CA LYS A 54 6.33 -14.20 -39.59
C LYS A 54 4.85 -13.95 -39.30
N ILE A 55 3.95 -14.75 -39.88
CA ILE A 55 2.50 -14.66 -39.61
C ILE A 55 2.20 -15.09 -38.16
N LEU A 56 2.82 -16.17 -37.68
CA LEU A 56 2.68 -16.63 -36.30
C LEU A 56 3.21 -15.61 -35.28
N GLU A 57 4.41 -15.07 -35.51
CA GLU A 57 4.99 -14.01 -34.67
C GLU A 57 4.06 -12.80 -34.59
N LYS A 58 3.52 -12.35 -35.72
CA LYS A 58 2.59 -11.23 -35.78
C LYS A 58 1.26 -11.52 -35.07
N LEU A 59 0.71 -12.73 -35.21
CA LEU A 59 -0.51 -13.14 -34.50
C LEU A 59 -0.31 -13.20 -32.98
N ILE A 60 0.86 -13.68 -32.52
CA ILE A 60 1.22 -13.70 -31.10
C ILE A 60 1.38 -12.28 -30.55
N GLU A 61 2.07 -11.40 -31.28
CA GLU A 61 2.22 -9.99 -30.91
C GLU A 61 0.87 -9.27 -30.85
N ASP A 62 0.00 -9.47 -31.84
CA ASP A 62 -1.34 -8.89 -31.88
C ASP A 62 -2.21 -9.39 -30.72
N HIS A 63 -2.12 -10.68 -30.37
CA HIS A 63 -2.82 -11.26 -29.23
C HIS A 63 -2.35 -10.67 -27.89
N GLN A 64 -1.03 -10.62 -27.66
CA GLN A 64 -0.45 -10.05 -26.44
C GLN A 64 -0.75 -8.55 -26.30
N ASN A 65 -0.76 -7.80 -27.40
CA ASN A 65 -1.12 -6.39 -27.39
C ASN A 65 -2.61 -6.19 -27.07
N LYS A 66 -3.48 -7.05 -27.59
CA LYS A 66 -4.93 -7.02 -27.30
C LYS A 66 -5.23 -7.37 -25.84
N GLU A 67 -4.52 -8.35 -25.26
CA GLU A 67 -4.62 -8.69 -23.83
C GLU A 67 -4.14 -7.53 -22.95
N LYS A 68 -2.95 -6.97 -23.21
CA LYS A 68 -2.44 -5.79 -22.49
C LYS A 68 -3.38 -4.59 -22.57
N GLN A 69 -4.01 -4.37 -23.72
CA GLN A 69 -5.00 -3.30 -23.89
C GLN A 69 -6.27 -3.59 -23.07
N ASN A 70 -6.69 -4.85 -22.96
CA ASN A 70 -7.86 -5.25 -22.17
C ASN A 70 -7.61 -5.07 -20.66
N VAL A 71 -6.45 -5.48 -20.17
CA VAL A 71 -6.06 -5.31 -18.76
C VAL A 71 -5.97 -3.82 -18.37
N LYS A 72 -5.41 -2.97 -19.24
CA LYS A 72 -5.40 -1.51 -19.01
C LYS A 72 -6.81 -0.91 -18.98
N LYS A 73 -7.67 -1.27 -19.96
CA LYS A 73 -9.08 -0.84 -19.98
C LYS A 73 -9.85 -1.30 -18.75
N LEU A 74 -9.51 -2.48 -18.21
CA LEU A 74 -10.09 -2.99 -16.98
C LEU A 74 -9.65 -2.16 -15.78
N ALA A 75 -8.36 -1.84 -15.68
CA ALA A 75 -7.82 -1.01 -14.62
C ALA A 75 -8.40 0.41 -14.61
N ASP A 76 -8.67 1.01 -15.78
CA ASP A 76 -9.32 2.33 -15.89
C ASP A 76 -10.74 2.35 -15.30
N ARG A 77 -11.38 1.18 -15.15
CA ARG A 77 -12.72 1.06 -14.55
C ARG A 77 -12.70 0.87 -13.04
N PHE A 78 -11.53 0.59 -12.45
CA PHE A 78 -11.39 0.50 -11.01
C PHE A 78 -11.58 1.87 -10.38
N THR A 79 -12.28 1.91 -9.25
CA THR A 79 -12.51 3.14 -8.49
C THR A 79 -11.61 3.15 -7.25
N ILE A 80 -10.31 3.03 -7.48
CA ILE A 80 -9.27 3.04 -6.44
C ILE A 80 -8.14 3.99 -6.84
N GLU A 81 -7.67 4.79 -5.88
CA GLU A 81 -6.48 5.61 -6.09
C GLU A 81 -5.22 4.76 -6.15
N LYS A 82 -4.20 5.22 -6.88
CA LYS A 82 -2.91 4.53 -6.91
C LYS A 82 -2.18 4.67 -5.59
N PHE A 83 -1.55 3.59 -5.15
CA PHE A 83 -0.81 3.54 -3.90
C PHE A 83 0.60 4.08 -4.08
N ASP A 84 0.96 5.02 -3.20
CA ASP A 84 2.28 5.66 -3.18
C ASP A 84 3.04 5.48 -1.85
N GLY A 85 2.48 4.69 -0.93
CA GLY A 85 3.07 4.40 0.38
C GLY A 85 2.98 5.54 1.41
N LYS A 86 2.32 6.67 1.10
CA LYS A 86 2.29 7.84 2.01
C LYS A 86 0.91 8.26 2.46
N LYS A 87 -0.06 8.31 1.53
CA LYS A 87 -1.35 8.97 1.79
C LYS A 87 -2.40 8.04 2.36
N SER A 88 -2.44 6.80 1.90
CA SER A 88 -3.45 5.83 2.27
C SER A 88 -2.87 4.80 3.23
N ASP A 89 -3.66 4.36 4.22
CA ASP A 89 -3.30 3.18 4.99
C ASP A 89 -3.23 1.95 4.08
N ALA A 90 -2.12 1.21 4.14
CA ALA A 90 -1.87 0.08 3.25
C ALA A 90 -2.88 -1.06 3.43
N SER A 91 -3.32 -1.30 4.67
CA SER A 91 -4.31 -2.35 4.96
C SER A 91 -5.66 -1.98 4.37
N GLN A 92 -6.09 -0.74 4.59
CA GLN A 92 -7.33 -0.24 4.04
C GLN A 92 -7.32 -0.21 2.51
N TRP A 93 -6.22 0.25 1.93
CA TRP A 93 -6.05 0.31 0.49
C TRP A 93 -6.10 -1.08 -0.15
N MET A 94 -5.40 -2.05 0.45
CA MET A 94 -5.39 -3.43 -0.03
C MET A 94 -6.79 -4.08 0.03
N GLU A 95 -7.58 -3.80 1.07
CA GLU A 95 -8.97 -4.25 1.14
C GLU A 95 -9.84 -3.67 0.02
N VAL A 96 -9.65 -2.38 -0.32
CA VAL A 96 -10.37 -1.74 -1.45
C VAL A 96 -9.94 -2.39 -2.77
N PHE A 97 -8.64 -2.64 -2.95
CA PHE A 97 -8.12 -3.31 -4.14
C PHE A 97 -8.74 -4.71 -4.30
N GLU A 98 -8.77 -5.53 -3.26
CA GLU A 98 -9.38 -6.86 -3.30
C GLU A 98 -10.89 -6.82 -3.56
N LYS A 99 -11.60 -5.80 -3.03
CA LYS A 99 -13.02 -5.59 -3.34
C LYS A 99 -13.24 -5.26 -4.81
N GLU A 100 -12.37 -4.46 -5.40
CA GLU A 100 -12.41 -4.13 -6.82
C GLU A 100 -12.09 -5.36 -7.69
N CYS A 101 -11.09 -6.16 -7.32
CA CYS A 101 -10.83 -7.44 -7.98
C CYS A 101 -12.08 -8.34 -7.97
N LYS A 102 -12.75 -8.46 -6.82
CA LYS A 102 -14.02 -9.21 -6.71
C LYS A 102 -15.13 -8.61 -7.57
N ARG A 103 -15.27 -7.29 -7.61
CA ARG A 103 -16.28 -6.57 -8.41
C ARG A 103 -16.15 -6.87 -9.90
N PHE A 104 -14.92 -7.04 -10.38
CA PHE A 104 -14.61 -7.39 -11.77
C PHE A 104 -14.36 -8.89 -11.99
N ASN A 105 -14.67 -9.73 -11.00
CA ASN A 105 -14.52 -11.18 -11.05
C ASN A 105 -13.08 -11.67 -11.33
N ILE A 106 -12.08 -10.92 -10.87
CA ILE A 106 -10.67 -11.31 -10.88
C ILE A 106 -10.44 -12.22 -9.69
N GLN A 107 -10.56 -13.52 -9.92
CA GLN A 107 -10.47 -14.55 -8.87
C GLN A 107 -9.08 -15.16 -8.78
N ARG A 108 -8.41 -15.32 -9.93
CA ARG A 108 -7.09 -15.94 -10.03
C ARG A 108 -6.01 -15.08 -9.39
N ASP A 109 -5.09 -15.71 -8.69
CA ASP A 109 -4.06 -15.00 -7.95
C ASP A 109 -3.04 -14.35 -8.90
N GLU A 110 -2.71 -15.02 -10.00
CA GLU A 110 -1.81 -14.51 -11.03
C GLU A 110 -2.36 -13.22 -11.66
N GLU A 111 -3.68 -13.17 -11.90
CA GLU A 111 -4.35 -11.98 -12.45
C GLU A 111 -4.36 -10.83 -11.44
N LYS A 112 -4.59 -11.10 -10.15
CA LYS A 112 -4.53 -10.06 -9.09
C LYS A 112 -3.14 -9.48 -9.03
N ILE A 113 -2.11 -10.32 -9.07
CA ILE A 113 -0.70 -9.90 -9.04
C ILE A 113 -0.39 -9.06 -10.27
N GLU A 114 -0.76 -9.51 -11.47
CA GLU A 114 -0.51 -8.75 -12.70
C GLU A 114 -1.17 -7.37 -12.68
N ILE A 115 -2.44 -7.30 -12.27
CA ILE A 115 -3.22 -6.07 -12.22
C ILE A 115 -2.72 -5.13 -11.11
N LEU A 116 -2.23 -5.67 -9.99
CA LEU A 116 -1.71 -4.88 -8.88
C LEU A 116 -0.68 -3.83 -9.34
N ARG A 117 0.21 -4.19 -10.28
CA ARG A 117 1.23 -3.28 -10.81
C ARG A 117 0.65 -1.95 -11.33
N LEU A 118 -0.54 -1.98 -11.92
CA LEU A 118 -1.18 -0.80 -12.52
C LEU A 118 -1.61 0.24 -11.48
N PHE A 119 -1.72 -0.18 -10.22
CA PHE A 119 -2.16 0.65 -9.10
C PHE A 119 -1.05 1.00 -8.12
N LEU A 120 0.22 0.71 -8.45
CA LEU A 120 1.38 1.08 -7.65
C LEU A 120 2.20 2.14 -8.37
N GLU A 121 2.58 3.20 -7.65
CA GLU A 121 3.45 4.27 -8.18
C GLU A 121 4.65 4.54 -7.30
N LYS A 122 5.62 5.30 -7.85
CA LYS A 122 6.85 5.71 -7.16
C LYS A 122 7.62 4.49 -6.67
N SER A 123 8.12 4.52 -5.44
CA SER A 123 8.86 3.41 -4.83
C SER A 123 8.04 2.13 -4.67
N CYS A 124 6.70 2.18 -4.74
CA CYS A 124 5.86 0.99 -4.71
C CYS A 124 5.96 0.17 -6.01
N SER A 125 6.24 0.81 -7.14
CA SER A 125 6.50 0.11 -8.41
C SER A 125 7.85 -0.65 -8.36
N ASP A 126 8.84 -0.09 -7.67
CA ASP A 126 10.14 -0.75 -7.45
C ASP A 126 10.01 -1.95 -6.49
N TRP A 127 9.16 -1.82 -5.47
CA TRP A 127 8.80 -2.94 -4.59
C TRP A 127 8.14 -4.08 -5.38
N TYR A 128 7.18 -3.77 -6.26
CA TYR A 128 6.55 -4.77 -7.12
C TYR A 128 7.59 -5.51 -7.97
N SER A 129 8.48 -4.74 -8.62
CA SER A 129 9.55 -5.30 -9.44
C SER A 129 10.51 -6.18 -8.63
N SER A 130 10.81 -5.77 -7.40
CA SER A 130 11.61 -6.58 -6.46
C SER A 130 10.88 -7.85 -6.03
N MET A 131 9.55 -7.77 -5.86
CA MET A 131 8.74 -8.92 -5.51
C MET A 131 8.67 -9.92 -6.65
N MET A 132 8.51 -9.46 -7.90
CA MET A 132 8.60 -10.28 -9.11
C MET A 132 9.94 -11.03 -9.30
N ILE A 133 11.01 -10.57 -8.63
CA ILE A 133 12.32 -11.25 -8.65
C ILE A 133 12.41 -12.28 -7.51
N LYS A 134 11.83 -11.97 -6.35
CA LYS A 134 11.86 -12.84 -5.17
C LYS A 134 10.80 -13.95 -5.22
N GLN A 135 9.65 -13.61 -5.79
CA GLN A 135 8.45 -14.40 -6.00
C GLN A 135 8.12 -14.41 -7.50
N THR A 136 7.22 -15.27 -7.95
CA THR A 136 6.77 -15.32 -9.35
C THR A 136 5.30 -14.92 -9.45
N LEU A 137 4.78 -14.82 -10.68
CA LEU A 137 3.33 -14.63 -10.89
C LEU A 137 2.51 -15.80 -10.36
N ASP A 138 3.08 -17.01 -10.36
CA ASP A 138 2.45 -18.25 -9.89
C ASP A 138 2.41 -18.38 -8.36
N SER A 139 2.90 -17.37 -7.63
CA SER A 139 2.84 -17.34 -6.17
C SER A 139 1.43 -17.03 -5.69
N GLU A 140 1.09 -17.49 -4.49
CA GLU A 140 -0.21 -17.20 -3.89
C GLU A 140 -0.37 -15.69 -3.62
N TRP A 141 -1.59 -15.18 -3.88
CA TRP A 141 -1.93 -13.79 -3.58
C TRP A 141 -1.79 -13.47 -2.09
N SER A 142 -2.04 -14.46 -1.23
CA SER A 142 -1.90 -14.37 0.23
C SER A 142 -0.49 -13.94 0.65
N GLU A 143 0.54 -14.43 -0.04
CA GLU A 143 1.94 -14.14 0.22
C GLU A 143 2.30 -12.72 -0.22
N TRP A 144 1.86 -12.32 -1.41
CA TRP A 144 1.99 -10.97 -1.94
C TRP A 144 1.35 -9.92 -1.03
N LYS A 145 0.11 -10.19 -0.61
CA LYS A 145 -0.63 -9.35 0.34
C LYS A 145 0.10 -9.23 1.67
N THR A 146 0.55 -10.35 2.22
CA THR A 146 1.28 -10.36 3.51
C THR A 146 2.54 -9.51 3.42
N ASN A 147 3.34 -9.69 2.37
CA ASN A 147 4.56 -8.91 2.19
C ASN A 147 4.29 -7.42 1.94
N PHE A 148 3.23 -7.10 1.20
CA PHE A 148 2.81 -5.72 0.99
C PHE A 148 2.49 -5.05 2.32
N LEU A 149 1.68 -5.71 3.16
CA LEU A 149 1.31 -5.19 4.47
C LEU A 149 2.51 -5.13 5.42
N VAL A 150 3.41 -6.12 5.40
CA VAL A 150 4.63 -6.07 6.22
C VAL A 150 5.50 -4.86 5.86
N THR A 151 5.56 -4.51 4.57
CA THR A 151 6.37 -3.41 4.03
C THR A 151 5.74 -2.05 4.27
N TYR A 152 4.44 -1.91 3.99
CA TYR A 152 3.77 -0.62 3.90
C TYR A 152 2.71 -0.35 4.98
N ALA A 153 2.26 -1.35 5.73
CA ALA A 153 1.32 -1.10 6.81
C ALA A 153 1.98 -0.21 7.86
N ASN A 154 1.26 0.82 8.26
CA ASN A 154 1.75 1.72 9.27
C ASN A 154 1.65 1.07 10.64
N LYS A 155 2.79 0.60 11.15
CA LYS A 155 2.90 -0.01 12.49
C LYS A 155 3.16 1.03 13.58
N GLY A 156 3.28 2.31 13.22
CA GLY A 156 3.62 3.39 14.14
C GLY A 156 2.39 4.08 14.74
N TRP A 157 2.50 4.51 15.99
CA TRP A 157 1.44 5.26 16.68
C TRP A 157 1.23 6.68 16.15
N ASN A 158 2.14 7.21 15.33
CA ASN A 158 2.13 8.62 14.94
C ASN A 158 0.86 9.02 14.19
N THR A 159 0.38 8.18 13.26
CA THR A 159 -0.84 8.49 12.50
C THR A 159 -2.08 8.39 13.38
N SER A 160 -2.15 7.39 14.26
CA SER A 160 -3.23 7.28 15.25
C SER A 160 -3.24 8.47 16.21
N LYS A 161 -2.07 8.86 16.74
CA LYS A 161 -1.92 10.04 17.58
C LYS A 161 -2.32 11.30 16.83
N TYR A 162 -1.86 11.49 15.60
CA TYR A 162 -2.24 12.63 14.78
C TYR A 162 -3.76 12.69 14.59
N ALA A 163 -4.40 11.59 14.18
CA ALA A 163 -5.84 11.53 13.99
C ALA A 163 -6.59 11.87 15.29
N ILE A 164 -6.18 11.32 16.44
CA ILE A 164 -6.81 11.57 17.74
C ILE A 164 -6.60 13.00 18.23
N PHE A 165 -5.40 13.57 18.09
CA PHE A 165 -5.07 14.91 18.58
C PHE A 165 -5.34 16.04 17.57
N PHE A 166 -5.78 15.72 16.34
CA PHE A 166 -6.15 16.73 15.35
C PHE A 166 -7.30 17.59 15.87
N LYS A 167 -7.06 18.89 16.07
CA LYS A 167 -8.02 19.82 16.66
C LYS A 167 -8.30 20.99 15.75
N TYR A 168 -9.45 21.62 15.94
CA TYR A 168 -9.85 22.80 15.20
C TYR A 168 -8.87 23.95 15.50
N GLN A 169 -8.41 24.63 14.45
CA GLN A 169 -7.51 25.78 14.57
C GLN A 169 -8.18 27.04 14.01
N SER A 170 -8.69 26.95 12.79
CA SER A 170 -9.38 28.03 12.09
C SER A 170 -10.13 27.48 10.87
N GLY A 171 -11.00 28.28 10.26
CA GLY A 171 -11.75 27.92 9.06
C GLY A 171 -13.19 27.53 9.36
N SER A 172 -13.76 26.65 8.53
CA SER A 172 -15.10 26.10 8.75
C SER A 172 -15.06 24.99 9.81
N LEU A 173 -16.04 25.03 10.72
CA LEU A 173 -16.27 23.97 11.70
C LEU A 173 -16.66 22.66 11.00
N LEU A 174 -17.50 22.76 9.95
CA LEU A 174 -17.92 21.61 9.16
C LEU A 174 -16.75 20.95 8.43
N GLU A 175 -15.89 21.73 7.77
CA GLU A 175 -14.70 21.20 7.09
C GLU A 175 -13.75 20.50 8.07
N TYR A 176 -13.56 21.08 9.26
CA TYR A 176 -12.79 20.44 10.32
C TYR A 176 -13.39 19.09 10.72
N ALA A 177 -14.69 19.04 10.98
CA ALA A 177 -15.37 17.83 11.46
C ALA A 177 -15.30 16.70 10.42
N VAL A 178 -15.56 17.00 9.14
CA VAL A 178 -15.44 16.03 8.04
C VAL A 178 -14.00 15.53 7.90
N LYS A 179 -13.02 16.43 8.00
CA LYS A 179 -11.60 16.03 7.94
C LYS A 179 -11.21 15.16 9.12
N LYS A 180 -11.67 15.51 10.33
CA LYS A 180 -11.41 14.77 11.57
C LYS A 180 -12.02 13.37 11.50
N GLU A 181 -13.26 13.25 11.06
CA GLU A 181 -13.94 11.97 10.84
C GLU A 181 -13.13 11.07 9.89
N ARG A 182 -12.74 11.61 8.72
CA ARG A 182 -11.93 10.87 7.74
C ARG A 182 -10.63 10.36 8.36
N LEU A 183 -9.89 11.21 9.09
CA LEU A 183 -8.63 10.82 9.72
C LEU A 183 -8.80 9.69 10.75
N LEU A 184 -9.91 9.69 11.50
CA LEU A 184 -10.19 8.65 12.49
C LEU A 184 -10.56 7.32 11.81
N LEU A 185 -11.39 7.36 10.78
CA LEU A 185 -11.81 6.17 10.03
C LEU A 185 -10.67 5.55 9.22
N GLU A 186 -9.70 6.36 8.77
CA GLU A 186 -8.46 5.90 8.13
C GLU A 186 -7.57 5.08 9.09
N VAL A 187 -7.65 5.36 10.39
CA VAL A 187 -6.92 4.60 11.43
C VAL A 187 -7.73 3.41 11.92
N ARG A 188 -9.04 3.57 12.07
CA ARG A 188 -9.94 2.52 12.59
C ARG A 188 -11.32 2.59 11.94
N LYS A 189 -11.58 1.69 11.00
CA LYS A 189 -12.87 1.61 10.27
C LYS A 189 -14.07 1.28 11.16
N THR A 190 -13.87 0.46 12.19
CA THR A 190 -14.96 -0.07 13.02
C THR A 190 -15.16 0.76 14.29
N MET A 191 -14.99 2.08 14.21
CA MET A 191 -15.23 2.98 15.33
C MET A 191 -16.75 3.19 15.48
N ASP A 192 -17.26 3.09 16.69
CA ASP A 192 -18.66 3.40 16.97
C ASP A 192 -18.92 4.90 16.81
N GLU A 193 -20.13 5.25 16.36
CA GLU A 193 -20.49 6.64 16.09
C GLU A 193 -20.41 7.53 17.32
N GLY A 194 -20.78 7.01 18.50
CA GLY A 194 -20.72 7.76 19.76
C GLY A 194 -19.29 8.19 20.10
N THR A 195 -18.33 7.27 20.05
CA THR A 195 -16.90 7.56 20.24
C THR A 195 -16.38 8.51 19.16
N LEU A 196 -16.80 8.34 17.91
CA LEU A 196 -16.42 9.21 16.81
C LEU A 196 -16.90 10.66 17.06
N ILE A 197 -18.15 10.83 17.47
CA ILE A 197 -18.74 12.12 17.87
C ILE A 197 -17.96 12.73 19.04
N ASP A 198 -17.70 11.94 20.09
CA ASP A 198 -17.00 12.41 21.29
C ASP A 198 -15.57 12.88 20.95
N ILE A 199 -14.84 12.16 20.09
CA ILE A 199 -13.48 12.56 19.68
C ILE A 199 -13.49 13.78 18.75
N ILE A 200 -14.49 13.92 17.87
CA ILE A 200 -14.64 15.12 17.03
C ILE A 200 -14.93 16.33 17.92
N ALA A 201 -15.89 16.20 18.84
CA ALA A 201 -16.27 17.27 19.77
C ALA A 201 -15.12 17.69 20.68
N ALA A 202 -14.33 16.74 21.19
CA ALA A 202 -13.16 17.03 22.03
C ALA A 202 -12.07 17.88 21.34
N GLY A 203 -12.06 17.93 20.01
CA GLY A 203 -11.14 18.78 19.26
C GLY A 203 -11.70 20.15 18.86
N LEU A 204 -12.95 20.45 19.23
CA LEU A 204 -13.56 21.77 19.04
C LEU A 204 -13.24 22.72 20.19
N PRO A 205 -13.34 24.05 19.98
CA PRO A 205 -13.25 25.01 21.07
C PRO A 205 -14.47 24.96 22.00
N ASP A 206 -14.26 25.21 23.29
CA ASP A 206 -15.31 25.18 24.33
C ASP A 206 -16.55 26.02 23.98
N PHE A 207 -16.35 27.24 23.46
CA PHE A 207 -17.46 28.13 23.09
C PHE A 207 -18.38 27.59 21.98
N ILE A 208 -17.94 26.56 21.24
CA ILE A 208 -18.76 25.82 20.28
C ILE A 208 -19.44 24.64 20.98
N THR A 209 -18.69 23.84 21.73
CA THR A 209 -19.24 22.64 22.42
C THR A 209 -20.29 23.01 23.47
N ASP A 210 -20.15 24.16 24.13
CA ASP A 210 -21.12 24.71 25.08
C ASP A 210 -22.48 25.07 24.45
N ARG A 211 -22.56 25.09 23.11
CA ARG A 211 -23.77 25.38 22.35
C ARG A 211 -24.41 24.12 21.74
N ILE A 212 -23.81 22.96 21.96
CA ILE A 212 -24.27 21.69 21.41
C ILE A 212 -24.86 20.85 22.54
N ASN A 213 -26.11 20.42 22.40
CA ASN A 213 -26.72 19.48 23.32
C ASN A 213 -26.25 18.04 23.00
N LYS A 214 -25.38 17.47 23.83
CA LYS A 214 -24.85 16.11 23.61
C LYS A 214 -25.95 15.04 23.48
N GLU A 215 -27.04 15.16 24.23
CA GLU A 215 -28.11 14.15 24.26
C GLU A 215 -28.90 14.07 22.94
N GLU A 216 -28.91 15.16 22.16
CA GLU A 216 -29.59 15.22 20.86
C GLU A 216 -28.72 14.70 19.69
N ILE A 217 -27.43 14.47 19.95
CA ILE A 217 -26.46 14.06 18.93
C ILE A 217 -26.20 12.55 19.02
N SER A 218 -27.03 11.77 18.32
CA SER A 218 -26.86 10.32 18.19
C SER A 218 -26.00 9.90 16.99
N HIS A 219 -25.94 10.73 15.94
CA HIS A 219 -25.26 10.44 14.67
C HIS A 219 -24.30 11.57 14.27
N THR A 220 -23.21 11.25 13.56
CA THR A 220 -22.24 12.25 13.08
C THR A 220 -22.90 13.30 12.18
N LYS A 221 -23.91 12.90 11.40
CA LYS A 221 -24.74 13.84 10.61
C LYS A 221 -25.44 14.91 11.47
N ASN A 222 -25.93 14.55 12.66
CA ASN A 222 -26.57 15.51 13.55
C ASN A 222 -25.53 16.54 14.02
N LEU A 223 -24.34 16.08 14.41
CA LEU A 223 -23.23 16.95 14.79
C LEU A 223 -22.87 17.91 13.64
N PHE A 224 -22.75 17.41 12.41
CA PHE A 224 -22.38 18.24 11.25
C PHE A 224 -23.42 19.33 10.96
N ASN A 225 -24.71 19.00 11.07
CA ASN A 225 -25.78 19.98 10.92
C ASN A 225 -25.71 21.07 12.00
N GLU A 226 -25.48 20.70 13.26
CA GLU A 226 -25.33 21.68 14.33
C GLU A 226 -24.09 22.56 14.15
N LEU A 227 -22.95 21.98 13.77
CA LEU A 227 -21.74 22.76 13.48
C LEU A 227 -21.96 23.77 12.35
N GLY A 228 -22.72 23.38 11.31
CA GLY A 228 -23.10 24.28 10.22
C GLY A 228 -23.90 25.50 10.70
N LYS A 229 -24.78 25.34 11.71
CA LYS A 229 -25.53 26.45 12.31
C LYS A 229 -24.62 27.39 13.13
N LEU A 230 -23.54 26.86 13.69
CA LEU A 230 -22.62 27.58 14.58
C LEU A 230 -21.47 28.30 13.86
N GLU A 231 -21.33 28.16 12.54
CA GLU A 231 -20.25 28.79 11.74
C GLU A 231 -20.12 30.30 11.97
N HIS A 232 -21.24 30.99 12.15
CA HIS A 232 -21.26 32.44 12.39
C HIS A 232 -20.52 32.86 13.67
N LEU A 233 -20.41 31.98 14.68
CA LEU A 233 -19.71 32.26 15.93
C LEU A 233 -18.19 32.40 15.72
N VAL A 234 -17.63 31.62 14.79
CA VAL A 234 -16.22 31.69 14.42
C VAL A 234 -15.91 33.02 13.72
N ALA A 235 -16.80 33.44 12.81
CA ALA A 235 -16.65 34.70 12.08
C ALA A 235 -16.71 35.92 13.00
N ARG A 236 -17.57 35.89 14.03
CA ARG A 236 -17.70 36.97 15.03
C ARG A 236 -16.47 37.07 15.93
N LYS A 237 -15.90 35.94 16.37
CA LYS A 237 -14.68 35.93 17.19
C LYS A 237 -13.49 36.55 16.45
N LYS A 238 -13.38 36.34 15.14
CA LYS A 238 -12.33 36.95 14.31
C LYS A 238 -12.42 38.48 14.25
N LYS A 239 -13.63 39.05 14.36
CA LYS A 239 -13.88 40.51 14.34
C LYS A 239 -13.69 41.19 15.71
N GLY A 240 -13.70 40.44 16.81
CA GLY A 240 -13.50 40.98 18.17
C GLY A 240 -12.05 41.00 18.65
N LEU A 241 -11.10 40.63 17.78
CA LEU A 241 -9.65 40.61 18.04
C LEU A 241 -8.87 41.60 17.14
N GLN A 242 -9.58 42.52 16.47
CA GLN A 242 -9.03 43.72 15.81
C GLN A 242 -9.43 44.94 16.62
#